data_AF-A0A7J9LGH0-F1
#
_entry.id   AF-A0A7J9LGH0-F1
#
_cell.length_a   1.000
_cell.length_b   1.000
_cell.length_c   1.000
_cell.angle_alpha   90.00
_cell.angle_beta   90.00
_cell.angle_gamma   90.00
#
_symmetry.space_group_name_H-M   'P 1'
#
loop_
_entity.id
_entity.type
_entity.pdbx_description
1 polymer ?
#
loop_
_entity_poly.entity_id
_entity_poly.type
_entity_poly.pdbx_seq_one_letter_code
_entity_poly.pdbx_strand_id
1 'polypeptide(L)' 'MRYNRHLGNCSILDAELWGILDGLTLIHGRQYAGVMIQTDNLEAVKII' A
#
# COMPACT_ATOMS: atom_id res chain seq x y z
N MET A 1 -13.75 9.91 -7.35
CA MET A 1 -13.55 8.44 -7.49
C MET A 1 -12.68 8.00 -6.32
N ARG A 2 -13.24 7.23 -5.40
CA ARG A 2 -12.49 6.76 -4.23
C ARG A 2 -11.91 5.40 -4.65
N TYR A 3 -10.58 5.31 -4.73
CA TYR A 3 -9.84 4.08 -5.10
C TYR A 3 -9.69 3.16 -3.89
N ASN A 4 -10.77 2.92 -3.17
CA ASN A 4 -10.86 1.90 -2.14
C ASN A 4 -11.38 0.66 -2.85
N ARG A 5 -10.49 -0.27 -3.21
CA ARG A 5 -10.73 -1.54 -3.93
C ARG A 5 -11.73 -2.47 -3.22
N HIS A 6 -12.96 -2.01 -3.01
CA HIS A 6 -14.02 -2.67 -2.27
C HIS A 6 -13.63 -3.11 -0.85
N LEU A 7 -12.71 -2.40 -0.20
CA LEU A 7 -12.24 -2.70 1.17
C LEU A 7 -13.35 -2.71 2.23
N GLY A 8 -14.57 -2.25 1.89
CA GLY A 8 -15.71 -2.25 2.81
C GLY A 8 -15.46 -1.35 4.02
N ASN A 9 -15.73 -1.88 5.22
CA ASN A 9 -15.32 -1.26 6.48
C ASN A 9 -13.94 -1.80 6.89
N CYS A 10 -12.91 -0.97 6.77
CA CYS A 10 -11.56 -1.25 7.23
C CYS A 10 -11.01 -0.05 8.01
N SER A 11 -9.97 -0.27 8.82
CA SER A 11 -9.29 0.86 9.45
C SER A 11 -8.48 1.65 8.41
N ILE A 12 -8.09 2.87 8.78
CA ILE A 12 -7.19 3.70 7.94
C ILE A 12 -5.86 2.96 7.74
N LEU A 13 -5.34 2.32 8.79
CA LEU A 13 -4.12 1.54 8.72
C LEU A 13 -4.23 0.36 7.74
N ASP A 14 -5.34 -0.38 7.78
CA ASP A 14 -5.58 -1.48 6.84
C ASP A 14 -5.57 -0.97 5.40
N ALA A 15 -6.22 0.16 5.13
CA ALA A 15 -6.27 0.75 3.79
C ALA A 15 -4.87 1.15 3.29
N GLU A 16 -4.05 1.75 4.15
CA GLU A 16 -2.68 2.14 3.83
C GLU A 16 -1.78 0.92 3.54
N LEU A 17 -1.83 -0.09 4.42
CA LEU A 17 -1.06 -1.33 4.24
C LEU A 17 -1.46 -2.06 2.95
N TRP A 18 -2.76 -2.08 2.61
CA TRP A 18 -3.24 -2.62 1.34
C TRP A 18 -2.73 -1.84 0.13
N GLY A 19 -2.62 -0.52 0.24
CA GLY A 19 -2.01 0.33 -0.79
C GLY A 19 -0.55 -0.02 -1.03
N ILE A 20 0.23 -0.18 0.05
CA ILE A 20 1.65 -0.54 -0.03
C ILE A 20 1.83 -1.94 -0.64
N LEU A 21 1.05 -2.93 -0.19
CA LEU A 21 1.11 -4.31 -0.68
C LEU A 21 0.81 -4.40 -2.20
N ASP A 22 -0.14 -3.61 -2.67
CA ASP A 22 -0.47 -3.56 -4.09
C ASP A 22 0.62 -2.89 -4.93
N GLY A 23 1.19 -1.80 -4.41
CA GLY A 23 2.39 -1.20 -5.00
C GLY A 23 3.50 -2.23 -5.15
N LEU A 24 3.81 -2.97 -4.08
CA LEU A 24 4.82 -4.03 -4.09
C LEU A 24 4.50 -5.14 -5.09
N THR A 25 3.24 -5.56 -5.18
CA THR A 25 2.80 -6.61 -6.12
C THR A 25 2.97 -6.16 -7.57
N LEU A 26 2.64 -4.90 -7.87
CA LEU A 26 2.83 -4.30 -9.20
C LEU A 26 4.31 -4.17 -9.57
N ILE A 27 5.15 -3.75 -8.62
CA ILE A 27 6.60 -3.64 -8.78
C ILE A 27 7.21 -5.01 -9.09
N HIS A 28 6.84 -6.01 -8.29
CA HIS A 28 7.32 -7.39 -8.45
C HIS A 28 6.90 -7.97 -9.80
N GLY A 29 5.63 -7.78 -10.21
CA GLY A 29 5.13 -8.26 -11.49
C GLY A 29 5.76 -7.59 -12.73
N ARG A 30 6.30 -6.37 -12.58
CA ARG A 30 6.93 -5.61 -13.67
C ARG A 30 8.45 -5.64 -13.65
N GLN A 31 9.05 -6.38 -12.70
CA GLN A 31 10.50 -6.49 -12.51
C GLN A 31 11.21 -5.13 -12.37
N TYR A 32 10.53 -4.12 -11.82
CA TYR A 32 11.20 -2.84 -11.54
C TYR A 32 12.19 -3.03 -10.38
N ALA A 33 13.47 -2.71 -10.63
CA ALA A 33 14.50 -2.75 -9.60
C ALA A 33 14.47 -1.46 -8.78
N GLY A 34 14.18 -1.58 -7.48
CA GLY A 34 14.33 -0.50 -6.50
C GLY A 34 13.33 0.64 -6.66
N VAL A 35 12.11 0.45 -6.16
CA VAL A 35 11.09 1.50 -6.10
C VAL A 35 10.93 1.98 -4.66
N MET A 36 10.98 3.29 -4.47
CA MET A 36 10.73 3.93 -3.19
C MET A 36 9.24 4.17 -3.03
N ILE A 37 8.62 3.48 -2.06
CA ILE A 37 7.23 3.71 -1.66
C ILE A 37 7.22 4.74 -0.55
N GLN A 38 6.46 5.82 -0.72
CA GLN A 38 6.29 6.89 0.27
C GLN A 38 4.87 6.85 0.82
N THR A 39 4.75 6.93 2.14
CA THR A 39 3.48 7.03 2.86
C THR A 39 3.63 8.05 3.99
N ASP A 40 2.57 8.79 4.29
CA ASP A 40 2.50 9.72 5.42
C ASP A 40 2.09 9.01 6.73
N ASN A 41 1.72 7.73 6.66
CA ASN A 41 1.34 6.94 7.81
C ASN A 41 2.57 6.29 8.49
N LEU A 42 3.04 6.94 9.56
CA LEU A 42 4.16 6.43 10.38
C LEU A 42 3.90 5.04 10.96
N GLU A 43 2.66 4.69 11.27
CA GLU A 43 2.32 3.36 11.80
C GLU A 43 2.49 2.27 10.73
N ALA A 44 2.10 2.56 9.49
CA ALA A 44 2.33 1.65 8.36
C ALA A 44 3.83 1.42 8.10
N VAL A 45 4.66 2.47 8.21
CA VAL A 45 6.12 2.34 8.09
C VAL A 45 6.73 1.48 9.20
N LYS A 46 6.20 1.54 10.43
CA LYS A 46 6.73 0.77 11.56
C LYS A 46 6.37 -0.72 11.52
N ILE A 47 5.32 -1.09 10.80
CA ILE A 47 4.83 -2.47 10.70
C ILE A 47 5.63 -3.28 9.66
N ILE A 48 6.18 -2.59 8.66
CA ILE A 48 6.97 -3.17 7.56
C ILE A 48 8.44 -3.23 7.97
#